data_AF-A0A1F4TMU0-F1
#
_entry.id   AF-A0A1F4TMU0-F1
#
_cell.length_a   1.000
_cell.length_b   1.000
_cell.length_c   1.000
_cell.angle_alpha   90.00
_cell.angle_beta   90.00
_cell.angle_gamma   90.00
#
_symmetry.space_group_name_H-M   'P 1'
#
loop_
_entity.id
_entity.type
_entity.pdbx_description
1 polymer ?
#
loop_
_entity_poly.entity_id
_entity_poly.type
_entity_poly.pdbx_seq_one_letter_code
_entity_poly.pdbx_strand_id
1 'polypeptide(L)'
;MNISKDKIKKILILRPDAIGDLVLITPAIHALRQHFPQAHIAILVQKYTSDLVKVHPDIDEVILDDIRDKKINNLKDYLNYVRRIKAKKFDLAIDFYSFDYRYPLMMLLAGIPYRIGDKSRIMLRPFYNLGTTLQYKDYTKHMVDFHLELLKKIGVNSNDPRLNIFVPPEVINQFKIRLSELGITDSDWLVGIHPGCGASRKWDSKGYAELCDTLQEKYGAKVIITGGPREREKAAEIYTLCKKKPINLVEKTSLAELTALIKRLNIYIGVDTGPIHLAAAIGTPVVMLVLAKNVKAVRWGPWKTNHQIIYPHPEAACPIYCDPGKCQSSYCTDKLTVDKIITAVEQLRNNQSQTIEDWHKLVFNVLVVYDQANQAQAQALLQKLEQKGYHCVLQPAEQVKGIRYLLKLIEIENILIFHHLGQKALLTTRLANLLSGIYTTNATVMVRGFKPDQDILAQYEKAFQESLF
;
A
#
# COMPACT_ATOMS: atom_id res chain seq x y z
N MET A 1 -16.91 15.45 18.23
CA MET A 1 -17.75 16.63 17.92
C MET A 1 -18.64 16.20 16.79
N ASN A 2 -19.97 16.19 16.98
CA ASN A 2 -20.90 15.79 15.93
C ASN A 2 -21.20 17.03 15.08
N ILE A 3 -20.76 17.03 13.83
CA ILE A 3 -21.18 18.05 12.88
C ILE A 3 -22.66 17.80 12.59
N SER A 4 -23.49 18.84 12.67
CA SER A 4 -24.92 18.73 12.30
C SER A 4 -25.02 18.32 10.84
N LYS A 5 -25.58 17.13 10.56
CA LYS A 5 -25.67 16.57 9.21
C LYS A 5 -26.36 17.54 8.23
N ASP A 6 -27.42 18.20 8.68
CA ASP A 6 -28.21 19.15 7.86
C ASP A 6 -27.45 20.41 7.44
N LYS A 7 -26.32 20.70 8.09
CA LYS A 7 -25.47 21.85 7.76
C LYS A 7 -24.42 21.55 6.69
N ILE A 8 -24.16 20.28 6.41
CA ILE A 8 -23.17 19.87 5.41
C ILE A 8 -23.89 19.55 4.11
N LYS A 9 -23.87 20.51 3.17
CA LYS A 9 -24.50 20.36 1.86
C LYS A 9 -23.49 20.13 0.76
N LYS A 10 -22.25 20.58 0.93
CA LYS A 10 -21.18 20.40 -0.07
C LYS A 10 -19.88 19.94 0.57
N ILE A 11 -19.35 18.82 0.10
CA ILE A 11 -18.14 18.18 0.60
C ILE A 11 -17.08 18.18 -0.50
N LEU A 12 -15.84 18.54 -0.16
CA LEU A 12 -14.67 18.42 -1.01
C LEU A 12 -13.74 17.33 -0.47
N ILE A 13 -13.49 16.30 -1.25
CA ILE A 13 -12.51 15.25 -0.94
C ILE A 13 -11.24 15.53 -1.76
N LEU A 14 -10.06 15.51 -1.14
CA LEU A 14 -8.79 15.71 -1.83
C LEU A 14 -7.99 14.41 -1.84
N ARG A 15 -7.72 13.90 -3.05
CA ARG A 15 -6.80 12.79 -3.29
C ARG A 15 -6.07 12.97 -4.64
N PRO A 16 -5.23 14.01 -4.77
CA PRO A 16 -4.60 14.41 -6.02
C PRO A 16 -3.33 13.60 -6.33
N ASP A 17 -3.17 12.37 -5.82
CA ASP A 17 -1.94 11.60 -5.88
C ASP A 17 -2.10 10.32 -6.73
N ALA A 18 -1.62 9.17 -6.27
CA ALA A 18 -1.46 7.97 -7.09
C ALA A 18 -2.79 7.19 -7.29
N ILE A 19 -2.82 6.31 -8.30
CA ILE A 19 -3.96 5.40 -8.55
C ILE A 19 -4.28 4.57 -7.31
N GLY A 20 -3.26 3.95 -6.68
CA GLY A 20 -3.46 3.09 -5.51
C GLY A 20 -4.08 3.86 -4.35
N ASP A 21 -3.50 5.00 -4.02
CA ASP A 21 -3.99 5.93 -3.00
C ASP A 21 -5.45 6.36 -3.21
N LEU A 22 -5.86 6.63 -4.46
CA LEU A 22 -7.24 6.94 -4.81
C LEU A 22 -8.17 5.73 -4.59
N VAL A 23 -7.76 4.55 -5.02
CA VAL A 23 -8.54 3.32 -4.83
C VAL A 23 -8.75 3.04 -3.34
N LEU A 24 -7.71 3.20 -2.52
CA LEU A 24 -7.74 2.91 -1.08
C LEU A 24 -8.65 3.86 -0.27
N ILE A 25 -9.03 5.03 -0.80
CA ILE A 25 -10.00 5.91 -0.12
C ILE A 25 -11.45 5.66 -0.54
N THR A 26 -11.72 4.80 -1.53
CA THR A 26 -13.11 4.52 -1.98
C THR A 26 -14.06 4.08 -0.86
N PRO A 27 -13.65 3.30 0.17
CA PRO A 27 -14.54 2.99 1.29
C PRO A 27 -14.86 4.24 2.14
N ALA A 28 -13.92 5.19 2.23
CA ALA A 28 -14.12 6.45 2.92
C ALA A 28 -15.08 7.37 2.15
N ILE A 29 -15.01 7.37 0.82
CA ILE A 29 -15.99 8.06 -0.05
C ILE A 29 -17.39 7.48 0.17
N HIS A 30 -17.51 6.14 0.17
CA HIS A 30 -18.78 5.48 0.43
C HIS A 30 -19.33 5.81 1.83
N ALA A 31 -18.48 5.76 2.86
CA ALA A 31 -18.84 6.14 4.22
C ALA A 31 -19.39 7.57 4.31
N LEU A 32 -18.81 8.51 3.57
CA LEU A 32 -19.28 9.89 3.51
C LEU A 32 -20.64 10.00 2.83
N ARG A 33 -20.87 9.30 1.71
CA ARG A 33 -22.19 9.28 1.06
C ARG A 33 -23.26 8.70 1.97
N GLN A 34 -22.98 7.59 2.66
CA GLN A 34 -23.93 7.00 3.61
C GLN A 34 -24.24 7.94 4.78
N HIS A 35 -23.25 8.68 5.25
CA HIS A 35 -23.43 9.60 6.37
C HIS A 35 -24.10 10.93 5.98
N PHE A 36 -23.82 11.43 4.78
CA PHE A 36 -24.34 12.67 4.20
C PHE A 36 -25.05 12.40 2.86
N PRO A 37 -26.19 11.69 2.84
CA PRO A 37 -26.80 11.20 1.61
C PRO A 37 -27.22 12.32 0.63
N GLN A 38 -27.61 13.49 1.16
CA GLN A 38 -28.06 14.64 0.37
C GLN A 38 -26.94 15.63 0.02
N ALA A 39 -25.71 15.42 0.52
CA ALA A 39 -24.62 16.35 0.23
C ALA A 39 -24.10 16.16 -1.20
N HIS A 40 -23.73 17.27 -1.84
CA HIS A 40 -22.96 17.26 -3.07
C HIS A 40 -21.49 16.94 -2.74
N ILE A 41 -21.00 15.79 -3.17
CA ILE A 41 -19.64 15.30 -2.94
C ILE A 41 -18.81 15.54 -4.20
N ALA A 42 -17.88 16.48 -4.10
CA ALA A 42 -16.86 16.71 -5.10
C ALA A 42 -15.54 16.03 -4.68
N ILE A 43 -14.82 15.47 -5.64
CA ILE A 43 -13.47 14.95 -5.44
C ILE A 43 -12.46 15.70 -6.31
N LEU A 44 -11.32 16.05 -5.73
CA LEU A 44 -10.20 16.71 -6.39
C LEU A 44 -9.11 15.67 -6.66
N VAL A 45 -8.82 15.44 -7.94
CA VAL A 45 -7.90 14.39 -8.43
C VAL A 45 -7.05 14.91 -9.60
N GLN A 46 -5.95 14.22 -9.92
CA GLN A 46 -5.18 14.51 -11.15
C GLN A 46 -5.93 14.06 -12.40
N LYS A 47 -5.62 14.65 -13.56
CA LYS A 47 -6.26 14.28 -14.83
C LYS A 47 -6.19 12.78 -15.12
N TYR A 48 -5.05 12.15 -14.89
CA TYR A 48 -4.84 10.74 -15.22
C TYR A 48 -5.58 9.75 -14.30
N THR A 49 -5.97 10.16 -13.08
CA THR A 49 -6.77 9.31 -12.17
C THR A 49 -8.27 9.59 -12.25
N SER A 50 -8.67 10.67 -12.94
CA SER A 50 -10.06 11.10 -13.01
C SER A 50 -11.02 10.03 -13.57
N ASP A 51 -10.56 9.21 -14.52
CA ASP A 51 -11.39 8.17 -15.14
C ASP A 51 -11.89 7.10 -14.15
N LEU A 52 -11.19 6.89 -13.02
CA LEU A 52 -11.60 5.93 -11.99
C LEU A 52 -12.81 6.39 -11.17
N VAL A 53 -13.06 7.70 -11.13
CA VAL A 53 -14.06 8.31 -10.23
C VAL A 53 -15.18 9.01 -10.98
N LYS A 54 -15.06 9.23 -12.30
CA LYS A 54 -16.08 9.89 -13.13
C LYS A 54 -17.46 9.25 -13.07
N VAL A 55 -17.52 7.93 -12.94
CA VAL A 55 -18.78 7.16 -12.90
C VAL A 55 -19.06 6.56 -11.52
N HIS A 56 -18.35 7.05 -10.50
CA HIS A 56 -18.53 6.54 -9.14
C HIS A 56 -19.86 7.07 -8.55
N PRO A 57 -20.79 6.20 -8.11
CA PRO A 57 -22.14 6.60 -7.70
C PRO A 57 -22.17 7.51 -6.47
N ASP A 58 -21.14 7.41 -5.62
CA ASP A 58 -21.04 8.24 -4.42
C ASP A 58 -20.47 9.66 -4.69
N ILE A 59 -20.07 9.99 -5.93
CA ILE A 59 -19.39 11.23 -6.31
C ILE A 59 -20.23 12.01 -7.32
N ASP A 60 -20.51 13.28 -7.03
CA ASP A 60 -21.33 14.16 -7.88
C ASP A 60 -20.49 15.02 -8.83
N GLU A 61 -19.23 15.30 -8.46
CA GLU A 61 -18.37 16.19 -9.23
C GLU A 61 -16.89 15.77 -9.15
N VAL A 62 -16.22 15.74 -10.31
CA VAL A 62 -14.77 15.55 -10.40
C VAL A 62 -14.11 16.89 -10.72
N ILE A 63 -13.23 17.36 -9.84
CA ILE A 63 -12.42 18.56 -10.00
C ILE A 63 -11.00 18.13 -10.35
N LEU A 64 -10.45 18.67 -11.43
CA LEU A 64 -9.07 18.40 -11.83
C LEU A 64 -8.10 19.28 -11.03
N ASP A 65 -7.03 18.67 -10.55
CA ASP A 65 -6.03 19.35 -9.74
C ASP A 65 -5.04 20.16 -10.58
N ASP A 66 -5.11 21.48 -10.44
CA ASP A 66 -4.20 22.38 -11.15
C ASP A 66 -2.81 22.49 -10.48
N ILE A 67 -2.68 22.06 -9.21
CA ILE A 67 -1.40 22.09 -8.48
C ILE A 67 -0.43 21.04 -9.05
N ARG A 68 -0.81 19.76 -9.06
CA ARG A 68 0.05 18.65 -9.51
C ARG A 68 0.02 18.44 -11.01
N ASP A 69 -1.02 18.88 -11.71
CA ASP A 69 -1.01 18.97 -13.18
C ASP A 69 -0.12 20.13 -13.69
N LYS A 70 0.64 20.79 -12.80
CA LYS A 70 1.63 21.85 -13.11
C LYS A 70 1.03 23.05 -13.86
N LYS A 71 -0.22 23.41 -13.56
CA LYS A 71 -0.87 24.60 -14.14
C LYS A 71 -0.72 25.85 -13.28
N ILE A 72 -0.18 25.71 -12.07
CA ILE A 72 0.08 26.82 -11.15
C ILE A 72 1.56 27.18 -11.21
N ASN A 73 1.87 28.29 -11.85
CA ASN A 73 3.26 28.75 -12.03
C ASN A 73 3.61 29.91 -11.09
N ASN A 74 2.61 30.62 -10.56
CA ASN A 74 2.80 31.80 -9.73
C ASN A 74 1.65 31.97 -8.71
N LEU A 75 1.76 32.99 -7.86
CA LEU A 75 0.76 33.31 -6.84
C LEU A 75 -0.60 33.71 -7.45
N LYS A 76 -0.63 34.39 -8.60
CA LYS A 76 -1.88 34.80 -9.27
C LYS A 76 -2.66 33.57 -9.73
N ASP A 77 -1.99 32.58 -10.31
CA ASP A 77 -2.60 31.30 -10.72
C ASP A 77 -3.18 30.58 -9.52
N TYR A 78 -2.42 30.52 -8.42
CA TYR A 78 -2.88 29.90 -7.18
C TYR A 78 -4.09 30.63 -6.58
N LEU A 79 -4.08 31.96 -6.52
CA LEU A 79 -5.23 32.74 -6.05
C LEU A 79 -6.45 32.59 -6.96
N ASN A 80 -6.25 32.47 -8.28
CA ASN A 80 -7.34 32.16 -9.22
C ASN A 80 -7.91 30.77 -8.98
N TYR A 81 -7.06 29.77 -8.72
CA TYR A 81 -7.51 28.44 -8.32
C TYR A 81 -8.32 28.47 -7.03
N VAL A 82 -7.82 29.15 -6.00
CA VAL A 82 -8.54 29.36 -4.73
C VAL A 82 -9.90 30.04 -4.96
N ARG A 83 -9.97 31.07 -5.82
CA ARG A 83 -11.24 31.75 -6.16
C ARG A 83 -12.25 30.79 -6.79
N ARG A 84 -11.82 29.90 -7.70
CA ARG A 84 -12.70 28.88 -8.29
C ARG A 84 -13.22 27.89 -7.24
N ILE A 85 -12.36 27.44 -6.33
CA ILE A 85 -12.77 26.55 -5.23
C ILE A 85 -13.71 27.28 -4.25
N LYS A 86 -13.43 28.54 -3.92
CA LYS A 86 -14.29 29.40 -3.09
C LYS A 86 -15.68 29.58 -3.69
N ALA A 87 -15.77 29.75 -5.02
CA ALA A 87 -17.05 29.91 -5.71
C ALA A 87 -17.96 28.68 -5.59
N LYS A 88 -17.39 27.48 -5.34
CA LYS A 88 -18.17 26.24 -5.12
C LYS A 88 -18.88 26.22 -3.77
N LYS A 89 -18.41 26.98 -2.78
CA LYS A 89 -18.96 27.12 -1.42
C LYS A 89 -19.05 25.77 -0.68
N PHE A 90 -17.92 25.08 -0.55
CA PHE A 90 -17.84 23.84 0.24
C PHE A 90 -17.99 24.12 1.74
N ASP A 91 -18.76 23.28 2.43
CA ASP A 91 -18.96 23.36 3.89
C ASP A 91 -17.89 22.55 4.63
N LEU A 92 -17.49 21.43 4.03
CA LEU A 92 -16.55 20.46 4.57
C LEU A 92 -15.51 20.09 3.51
N ALA A 93 -14.24 20.04 3.91
CA ALA A 93 -13.18 19.47 3.10
C ALA A 93 -12.34 18.46 3.88
N ILE A 94 -11.93 17.40 3.19
CA ILE A 94 -11.21 16.25 3.75
C ILE A 94 -9.98 15.99 2.91
N ASP A 95 -8.81 16.24 3.50
CA ASP A 95 -7.51 16.06 2.86
C ASP A 95 -6.90 14.70 3.24
N PHE A 96 -7.11 13.71 2.39
CA PHE A 96 -6.50 12.38 2.51
C PHE A 96 -5.03 12.34 2.06
N TYR A 97 -4.54 13.40 1.41
CA TYR A 97 -3.14 13.51 1.00
C TYR A 97 -2.29 14.09 2.13
N SER A 98 -2.63 15.28 2.65
CA SER A 98 -1.95 15.88 3.80
C SER A 98 -0.41 15.87 3.72
N PHE A 99 0.16 16.06 2.52
CA PHE A 99 1.63 16.14 2.31
C PHE A 99 2.08 17.51 1.80
N ASP A 100 1.27 18.16 0.96
CA ASP A 100 1.61 19.43 0.31
C ASP A 100 0.77 20.55 0.92
N TYR A 101 1.44 21.55 1.51
CA TYR A 101 0.79 22.65 2.24
C TYR A 101 -0.15 23.50 1.36
N ARG A 102 0.00 23.45 0.03
CA ARG A 102 -0.82 24.22 -0.91
C ARG A 102 -2.30 23.82 -0.87
N TYR A 103 -2.61 22.56 -0.54
CA TYR A 103 -4.01 22.10 -0.40
C TYR A 103 -4.68 22.61 0.89
N PRO A 104 -4.13 22.40 2.10
CA PRO A 104 -4.69 22.98 3.31
C PRO A 104 -4.77 24.50 3.29
N LEU A 105 -3.77 25.18 2.71
CA LEU A 105 -3.82 26.62 2.51
C LEU A 105 -4.96 27.02 1.56
N MET A 106 -5.19 26.26 0.48
CA MET A 106 -6.28 26.52 -0.46
C MET A 106 -7.63 26.36 0.24
N MET A 107 -7.82 25.32 1.05
CA MET A 107 -9.04 25.12 1.83
C MET A 107 -9.30 26.27 2.81
N LEU A 108 -8.25 26.75 3.47
CA LEU A 108 -8.32 27.91 4.37
C LEU A 108 -8.71 29.19 3.63
N LEU A 109 -8.00 29.54 2.54
CA LEU A 109 -8.24 30.76 1.77
C LEU A 109 -9.56 30.73 0.99
N ALA A 110 -10.04 29.53 0.63
CA ALA A 110 -11.38 29.34 0.07
C ALA A 110 -12.48 29.55 1.12
N GLY A 111 -12.14 29.64 2.40
CA GLY A 111 -13.09 29.89 3.49
C GLY A 111 -13.93 28.67 3.85
N ILE A 112 -13.44 27.45 3.60
CA ILE A 112 -14.17 26.21 3.90
C ILE A 112 -14.27 26.06 5.44
N PRO A 113 -15.46 26.05 6.04
CA PRO A 113 -15.63 26.07 7.49
C PRO A 113 -15.01 24.88 8.21
N TYR A 114 -15.23 23.66 7.71
CA TYR A 114 -14.72 22.42 8.32
C TYR A 114 -13.61 21.83 7.46
N ARG A 115 -12.40 21.71 8.01
CA ARG A 115 -11.21 21.23 7.31
C ARG A 115 -10.58 20.09 8.10
N ILE A 116 -10.73 18.88 7.56
CA ILE A 116 -10.19 17.65 8.10
C ILE A 116 -8.93 17.29 7.32
N GLY A 117 -7.92 16.82 8.04
CA GLY A 117 -6.68 16.33 7.47
C GLY A 117 -5.85 15.70 8.57
N ASP A 118 -4.74 15.10 8.16
CA ASP A 118 -3.83 14.46 9.08
C ASP A 118 -2.93 15.48 9.78
N LYS A 119 -3.00 15.51 11.11
CA LYS A 119 -2.23 16.36 12.01
C LYS A 119 -0.90 15.74 12.42
N SER A 120 -0.52 14.56 11.92
CA SER A 120 0.82 13.99 12.17
C SER A 120 1.94 14.96 11.75
N ARG A 121 1.72 15.73 10.68
CA ARG A 121 2.65 16.77 10.20
C ARG A 121 2.45 18.08 10.93
N ILE A 122 3.38 18.41 11.83
CA ILE A 122 3.33 19.60 12.69
C ILE A 122 3.06 20.88 11.89
N MET A 123 3.72 21.06 10.73
CA MET A 123 3.56 22.25 9.88
C MET A 123 2.18 22.39 9.24
N LEU A 124 1.41 21.30 9.07
CA LEU A 124 0.08 21.34 8.46
C LEU A 124 -1.04 21.49 9.50
N ARG A 125 -0.77 21.20 10.79
CA ARG A 125 -1.76 21.23 11.89
C ARG A 125 -2.62 22.49 11.93
N PRO A 126 -2.08 23.72 11.75
CA PRO A 126 -2.87 24.95 11.89
C PRO A 126 -3.98 25.08 10.85
N PHE A 127 -3.84 24.44 9.69
CA PHE A 127 -4.83 24.54 8.62
C PHE A 127 -6.05 23.63 8.84
N TYR A 128 -5.92 22.58 9.64
CA TYR A 128 -6.99 21.62 9.93
C TYR A 128 -7.65 21.92 11.27
N ASN A 129 -8.85 22.51 11.26
CA ASN A 129 -9.58 22.74 12.51
C ASN A 129 -10.21 21.46 13.08
N LEU A 130 -10.45 20.43 12.25
CA LEU A 130 -11.05 19.15 12.66
C LEU A 130 -10.19 17.91 12.32
N GLY A 131 -8.88 18.09 12.10
CA GLY A 131 -7.98 16.96 11.82
C GLY A 131 -7.70 16.04 13.02
N THR A 132 -7.15 14.86 12.73
CA THR A 132 -6.67 13.87 13.72
C THR A 132 -5.20 13.54 13.47
N THR A 133 -4.48 13.07 14.48
CA THR A 133 -3.10 12.57 14.30
C THR A 133 -3.17 11.09 13.98
N LEU A 134 -2.86 10.71 12.74
CA LEU A 134 -2.82 9.31 12.34
C LEU A 134 -1.50 8.67 12.79
N GLN A 135 -1.59 7.50 13.44
CA GLN A 135 -0.44 6.75 13.93
C GLN A 135 0.10 5.80 12.85
N TYR A 136 0.73 6.32 11.79
CA TYR A 136 1.21 5.47 10.67
C TYR A 136 2.23 4.38 11.04
N LYS A 137 2.78 4.43 12.25
CA LYS A 137 3.67 3.41 12.79
C LYS A 137 2.93 2.21 13.39
N ASP A 138 1.61 2.29 13.53
CA ASP A 138 0.77 1.15 13.87
C ASP A 138 0.65 0.23 12.63
N TYR A 139 1.55 -0.75 12.55
CA TYR A 139 1.62 -1.72 11.46
C TYR A 139 0.56 -2.84 11.56
N THR A 140 -0.40 -2.73 12.48
CA THR A 140 -1.55 -3.66 12.57
C THR A 140 -2.72 -3.21 11.69
N LYS A 141 -2.74 -1.93 11.31
CA LYS A 141 -3.80 -1.33 10.49
C LYS A 141 -3.38 -1.26 9.04
N HIS A 142 -4.35 -1.32 8.13
CA HIS A 142 -4.13 -1.04 6.71
C HIS A 142 -4.38 0.44 6.37
N MET A 143 -3.88 0.94 5.23
CA MET A 143 -4.15 2.33 4.82
C MET A 143 -5.65 2.66 4.70
N VAL A 144 -6.47 1.68 4.30
CA VAL A 144 -7.94 1.81 4.30
C VAL A 144 -8.46 2.16 5.69
N ASP A 145 -7.96 1.49 6.73
CA ASP A 145 -8.36 1.75 8.10
C ASP A 145 -7.94 3.14 8.57
N PHE A 146 -6.74 3.60 8.18
CA PHE A 146 -6.30 4.97 8.47
C PHE A 146 -7.19 6.03 7.83
N HIS A 147 -7.62 5.80 6.58
CA HIS A 147 -8.55 6.70 5.89
C HIS A 147 -9.92 6.72 6.58
N LEU A 148 -10.44 5.56 7.00
CA LEU A 148 -11.68 5.50 7.77
C LEU A 148 -11.54 6.13 9.17
N GLU A 149 -10.38 5.98 9.82
CA GLU A 149 -10.08 6.58 11.12
C GLU A 149 -10.09 8.11 11.07
N LEU A 150 -9.58 8.70 9.98
CA LEU A 150 -9.64 10.15 9.75
C LEU A 150 -11.08 10.68 9.82
N LEU A 151 -12.04 9.90 9.34
CA LEU A 151 -13.46 10.27 9.31
C LEU A 151 -14.18 10.12 10.65
N LYS A 152 -13.68 9.27 11.57
CA LYS A 152 -14.28 9.08 12.90
C LYS A 152 -14.41 10.39 13.69
N LYS A 153 -13.51 11.36 13.44
CA LYS A 153 -13.50 12.65 14.13
C LYS A 153 -14.79 13.46 13.94
N ILE A 154 -15.48 13.25 12.83
CA ILE A 154 -16.76 13.89 12.49
C ILE A 154 -17.97 12.98 12.66
N GLY A 155 -17.80 11.83 13.33
CA GLY A 155 -18.88 10.88 13.59
C GLY A 155 -19.21 9.95 12.43
N VAL A 156 -18.42 9.97 11.35
CA VAL A 156 -18.57 9.04 10.23
C VAL A 156 -17.87 7.74 10.61
N ASN A 157 -18.65 6.69 10.79
CA ASN A 157 -18.18 5.33 11.00
C ASN A 157 -18.65 4.47 9.82
N SER A 158 -17.80 3.56 9.35
CA SER A 158 -18.19 2.55 8.35
C SER A 158 -17.74 1.18 8.80
N ASN A 159 -18.63 0.21 8.65
CA ASN A 159 -18.34 -1.21 8.80
C ASN A 159 -18.15 -1.89 7.43
N ASP A 160 -18.29 -1.14 6.33
CA ASP A 160 -18.05 -1.61 4.98
C ASP A 160 -16.74 -1.02 4.44
N PRO A 161 -15.62 -1.75 4.55
CA PRO A 161 -14.34 -1.32 4.03
C PRO A 161 -14.08 -1.84 2.60
N ARG A 162 -15.12 -2.25 1.86
CA ARG A 162 -14.95 -2.75 0.48
C ARG A 162 -14.48 -1.61 -0.43
N LEU A 163 -13.44 -1.91 -1.21
CA LEU A 163 -12.99 -1.02 -2.27
C LEU A 163 -14.03 -1.03 -3.39
N ASN A 164 -14.39 0.14 -3.90
CA ASN A 164 -15.43 0.28 -4.92
C ASN A 164 -14.88 1.04 -6.12
N ILE A 165 -14.65 0.32 -7.22
CA ILE A 165 -14.30 0.92 -8.52
C ILE A 165 -15.31 0.46 -9.55
N PHE A 166 -15.77 1.40 -10.36
CA PHE A 166 -16.80 1.18 -11.37
C PHE A 166 -16.20 1.36 -12.76
N VAL A 167 -16.55 0.43 -13.65
CA VAL A 167 -16.21 0.51 -15.06
C VAL A 167 -17.51 0.62 -15.84
N PRO A 168 -17.67 1.63 -16.71
CA PRO A 168 -18.86 1.77 -17.54
C PRO A 168 -19.09 0.50 -18.39
N PRO A 169 -20.33 -0.01 -18.49
CA PRO A 169 -20.64 -1.16 -19.34
C PRO A 169 -20.18 -0.99 -20.79
N GLU A 170 -20.23 0.23 -21.31
CA GLU A 170 -19.81 0.59 -22.66
C GLU A 170 -18.31 0.32 -22.85
N VAL A 171 -17.49 0.71 -21.87
CA VAL A 171 -16.04 0.47 -21.89
C VAL A 171 -15.76 -1.04 -21.82
N ILE A 172 -16.49 -1.78 -20.98
CA ILE A 172 -16.34 -3.24 -20.90
C ILE A 172 -16.66 -3.89 -22.25
N ASN A 173 -17.76 -3.52 -22.89
CA ASN A 173 -18.20 -4.10 -24.15
C ASN A 173 -17.27 -3.74 -25.32
N GLN A 174 -16.86 -2.47 -25.41
CA GLN A 174 -15.90 -2.02 -26.42
C GLN A 174 -14.55 -2.72 -26.26
N PHE A 175 -14.06 -2.82 -25.01
CA PHE A 175 -12.80 -3.48 -24.76
C PHE A 175 -12.87 -4.99 -24.99
N LYS A 176 -14.02 -5.63 -24.73
CA LYS A 176 -14.26 -7.04 -25.07
C LYS A 176 -14.08 -7.32 -26.57
N ILE A 177 -14.62 -6.46 -27.44
CA ILE A 177 -14.46 -6.59 -28.89
C ILE A 177 -12.97 -6.54 -29.27
N ARG A 178 -12.25 -5.57 -28.71
CA ARG A 178 -10.81 -5.40 -28.93
C ARG A 178 -9.99 -6.60 -28.43
N LEU A 179 -10.37 -7.21 -27.31
CA LEU A 179 -9.75 -8.45 -26.83
C LEU A 179 -10.01 -9.61 -27.81
N SER A 180 -11.21 -9.71 -28.38
CA SER A 180 -11.51 -10.73 -29.39
C SER A 180 -10.73 -10.55 -30.70
N GLU A 181 -10.47 -9.32 -31.13
CA GLU A 181 -9.56 -9.02 -32.26
C GLU A 181 -8.12 -9.47 -31.99
N LEU A 182 -7.70 -9.48 -30.72
CA LEU A 182 -6.42 -10.04 -30.27
C LEU A 182 -6.48 -11.56 -30.06
N GLY A 183 -7.56 -12.20 -30.50
CA GLY A 183 -7.78 -13.63 -30.39
C GLY A 183 -8.16 -14.10 -28.99
N ILE A 184 -8.59 -13.22 -28.07
CA ILE A 184 -9.05 -13.59 -26.73
C ILE A 184 -10.57 -13.84 -26.73
N THR A 185 -10.94 -15.02 -26.24
CA THR A 185 -12.31 -15.52 -26.08
C THR A 185 -12.69 -15.58 -24.60
N ASP A 186 -13.97 -15.77 -24.28
CA ASP A 186 -14.44 -15.83 -22.88
C ASP A 186 -13.95 -17.09 -22.13
N SER A 187 -13.59 -18.16 -22.84
CA SER A 187 -13.06 -19.40 -22.25
C SER A 187 -11.57 -19.36 -21.92
N ASP A 188 -10.84 -18.36 -22.42
CA ASP A 188 -9.40 -18.27 -22.20
C ASP A 188 -9.07 -17.96 -20.75
N TRP A 189 -8.06 -18.66 -20.22
CA TRP A 189 -7.45 -18.35 -18.95
C TRP A 189 -6.42 -17.23 -19.12
N LEU A 190 -6.73 -16.05 -18.59
CA LEU A 190 -5.95 -14.83 -18.78
C LEU A 190 -5.14 -14.47 -17.53
N VAL A 191 -3.86 -14.20 -17.74
CA VAL A 191 -2.97 -13.70 -16.69
C VAL A 191 -2.40 -12.36 -17.12
N GLY A 192 -2.69 -11.31 -16.35
CA GLY A 192 -2.09 -10.00 -16.55
C GLY A 192 -0.80 -9.88 -15.76
N ILE A 193 0.25 -9.34 -16.39
CA ILE A 193 1.54 -9.08 -15.75
C ILE A 193 1.88 -7.60 -15.90
N HIS A 194 2.24 -6.97 -14.79
CA HIS A 194 2.73 -5.60 -14.76
C HIS A 194 4.20 -5.57 -14.31
N PRO A 195 5.17 -5.39 -15.23
CA PRO A 195 6.59 -5.44 -14.90
C PRO A 195 7.15 -4.11 -14.37
N GLY A 196 6.32 -3.06 -14.36
CA GLY A 196 6.67 -1.71 -13.93
C GLY A 196 6.77 -1.55 -12.42
N CYS A 197 7.75 -0.76 -11.97
CA CYS A 197 7.88 -0.32 -10.57
C CYS A 197 8.21 1.17 -10.57
N GLY A 198 7.55 1.95 -9.71
CA GLY A 198 7.82 3.39 -9.56
C GLY A 198 9.16 3.73 -8.88
N ALA A 199 9.93 2.71 -8.53
CA ALA A 199 11.18 2.75 -7.78
C ALA A 199 12.35 2.25 -8.65
N SER A 200 13.60 2.47 -8.21
CA SER A 200 14.80 2.04 -8.94
C SER A 200 14.98 0.52 -8.95
N ARG A 201 14.25 -0.19 -8.08
CA ARG A 201 14.20 -1.66 -7.98
C ARG A 201 13.39 -2.29 -9.11
N LYS A 202 13.94 -3.33 -9.74
CA LYS A 202 13.30 -4.04 -10.86
C LYS A 202 13.62 -5.52 -10.76
N TRP A 203 12.60 -6.37 -10.85
CA TRP A 203 12.85 -7.78 -11.21
C TRP A 203 13.20 -7.85 -12.70
N ASP A 204 14.09 -8.77 -13.07
CA ASP A 204 14.72 -8.76 -14.38
C ASP A 204 13.75 -9.20 -15.50
N SER A 205 14.03 -8.74 -16.72
CA SER A 205 13.20 -9.07 -17.88
C SER A 205 13.26 -10.56 -18.22
N LYS A 206 14.37 -11.23 -17.90
CA LYS A 206 14.54 -12.68 -18.08
C LYS A 206 13.59 -13.48 -17.19
N GLY A 207 13.49 -13.16 -15.91
CA GLY A 207 12.56 -13.80 -14.98
C GLY A 207 11.10 -13.57 -15.36
N TYR A 208 10.74 -12.37 -15.81
CA TYR A 208 9.41 -12.12 -16.37
C TYR A 208 9.14 -12.92 -17.65
N ALA A 209 10.12 -13.05 -18.55
CA ALA A 209 9.97 -13.84 -19.78
C ALA A 209 9.79 -15.33 -19.48
N GLU A 210 10.61 -15.88 -18.59
CA GLU A 210 10.49 -17.26 -18.11
C GLU A 210 9.15 -17.51 -17.41
N LEU A 211 8.65 -16.56 -16.62
CA LEU A 211 7.31 -16.62 -16.04
C LEU A 211 6.22 -16.64 -17.12
N CYS A 212 6.33 -15.79 -18.15
CA CYS A 212 5.38 -15.78 -19.26
C CYS A 212 5.35 -17.12 -19.98
N ASP A 213 6.52 -17.66 -20.34
CA ASP A 213 6.62 -18.96 -21.02
C ASP A 213 6.06 -20.09 -20.14
N THR A 214 6.44 -20.15 -18.86
CA THR A 214 5.96 -21.17 -17.92
C THR A 214 4.44 -21.15 -17.77
N LEU A 215 3.82 -19.98 -17.63
CA LEU A 215 2.36 -19.86 -17.53
C LEU A 215 1.66 -20.32 -18.81
N GLN A 216 2.22 -19.99 -19.98
CA GLN A 216 1.64 -20.36 -21.27
C GLN A 216 1.82 -21.85 -21.59
N GLU A 217 2.96 -22.44 -21.23
CA GLU A 217 3.30 -23.85 -21.46
C GLU A 217 2.54 -24.76 -20.49
N LYS A 218 2.58 -24.48 -19.19
CA LYS A 218 2.00 -25.34 -18.15
C LYS A 218 0.47 -25.27 -18.07
N TYR A 219 -0.11 -24.10 -18.38
CA TYR A 219 -1.54 -23.85 -18.16
C TYR A 219 -2.31 -23.44 -19.40
N GLY A 220 -1.65 -23.30 -20.55
CA GLY A 220 -2.30 -22.75 -21.75
C GLY A 220 -2.78 -21.31 -21.56
N ALA A 221 -2.22 -20.57 -20.60
CA ALA A 221 -2.62 -19.20 -20.30
C ALA A 221 -2.41 -18.28 -21.51
N LYS A 222 -3.25 -17.26 -21.68
CA LYS A 222 -2.89 -16.09 -22.49
C LYS A 222 -2.38 -15.00 -21.56
N VAL A 223 -1.09 -14.73 -21.68
CA VAL A 223 -0.39 -13.75 -20.85
C VAL A 223 -0.46 -12.37 -21.49
N ILE A 224 -0.86 -11.37 -20.71
CA ILE A 224 -1.02 -9.99 -21.15
C ILE A 224 -0.07 -9.10 -20.35
N ILE A 225 0.85 -8.42 -21.03
CA ILE A 225 1.74 -7.43 -20.41
C ILE A 225 1.04 -6.06 -20.42
N THR A 226 0.96 -5.44 -19.24
CA THR A 226 0.39 -4.10 -19.04
C THR A 226 1.46 -3.12 -18.60
N GLY A 227 1.25 -1.83 -18.82
CA GLY A 227 2.26 -0.82 -18.51
C GLY A 227 1.93 0.54 -19.09
N GLY A 228 2.55 1.58 -18.52
CA GLY A 228 2.55 2.91 -19.10
C GLY A 228 3.83 3.18 -19.90
N PRO A 229 4.12 4.45 -20.22
CA PRO A 229 5.31 4.82 -20.99
C PRO A 229 6.64 4.40 -20.37
N ARG A 230 6.70 4.32 -19.03
CA ARG A 230 7.90 3.90 -18.29
C ARG A 230 8.23 2.42 -18.45
N GLU A 231 7.27 1.61 -18.88
CA GLU A 231 7.41 0.17 -19.03
C GLU A 231 7.74 -0.26 -20.47
N ARG A 232 7.77 0.68 -21.43
CA ARG A 232 7.95 0.37 -22.86
C ARG A 232 9.19 -0.47 -23.15
N GLU A 233 10.35 0.00 -22.71
CA GLU A 233 11.63 -0.68 -22.96
C GLU A 233 11.66 -2.07 -22.32
N LYS A 234 11.23 -2.15 -21.06
CA LYS A 234 11.19 -3.40 -20.31
C LYS A 234 10.25 -4.42 -20.93
N ALA A 235 9.07 -3.99 -21.37
CA ALA A 235 8.11 -4.87 -22.03
C ALA A 235 8.61 -5.35 -23.41
N ALA A 236 9.33 -4.51 -24.15
CA ALA A 236 9.97 -4.92 -25.40
C ALA A 236 11.07 -5.98 -25.17
N GLU A 237 11.86 -5.82 -24.11
CA GLU A 237 12.88 -6.80 -23.71
C GLU A 237 12.24 -8.13 -23.31
N ILE A 238 11.23 -8.12 -22.44
CA ILE A 238 10.46 -9.30 -22.04
C ILE A 238 9.89 -10.00 -23.28
N TYR A 239 9.23 -9.24 -24.17
CA TYR A 239 8.64 -9.77 -25.39
C TYR A 239 9.68 -10.45 -26.28
N THR A 240 10.88 -9.89 -26.39
CA THR A 240 11.98 -10.46 -27.18
C THR A 240 12.47 -11.77 -26.58
N LEU A 241 12.64 -11.83 -25.26
CA LEU A 241 13.15 -13.00 -24.52
C LEU A 241 12.16 -14.17 -24.44
N CYS A 242 10.84 -13.92 -24.51
CA CYS A 242 9.83 -14.98 -24.47
C CYS A 242 9.92 -15.90 -25.70
N LYS A 243 9.84 -17.22 -25.46
CA LYS A 243 9.68 -18.23 -26.51
C LYS A 243 8.29 -18.12 -27.15
N LYS A 244 7.24 -18.00 -26.33
CA LYS A 244 5.87 -17.80 -26.79
C LYS A 244 5.44 -16.37 -26.48
N LYS A 245 5.09 -15.62 -27.53
CA LYS A 245 4.91 -14.17 -27.44
C LYS A 245 3.65 -13.82 -26.61
N PRO A 246 3.79 -13.08 -25.49
CA PRO A 246 2.64 -12.58 -24.75
C PRO A 246 1.99 -11.42 -25.49
N ILE A 247 0.73 -11.13 -25.14
CA ILE A 247 -0.01 -10.00 -25.70
C ILE A 247 0.50 -8.72 -25.02
N ASN A 248 1.12 -7.84 -25.78
CA ASN A 248 1.68 -6.59 -25.25
C ASN A 248 0.68 -5.43 -25.39
N LEU A 249 0.11 -5.00 -24.25
CA LEU A 249 -0.81 -3.86 -24.12
C LEU A 249 -0.20 -2.64 -23.42
N VAL A 250 1.13 -2.60 -23.27
CA VAL A 250 1.83 -1.43 -22.73
C VAL A 250 1.54 -0.20 -23.59
N GLU A 251 1.09 0.89 -22.95
CA GLU A 251 0.63 2.14 -23.59
C GLU A 251 -0.54 2.00 -24.57
N LYS A 252 -1.19 0.84 -24.60
CA LYS A 252 -2.32 0.58 -25.50
C LYS A 252 -3.66 0.63 -24.79
N THR A 253 -3.68 1.00 -23.51
CA THR A 253 -4.90 1.07 -22.69
C THR A 253 -4.98 2.41 -21.98
N SER A 254 -6.18 3.00 -21.99
CA SER A 254 -6.59 4.01 -21.02
C SER A 254 -6.76 3.36 -19.63
N LEU A 255 -6.87 4.17 -18.58
CA LEU A 255 -7.07 3.64 -17.22
C LEU A 255 -8.44 2.94 -17.07
N ALA A 256 -9.47 3.40 -17.79
CA ALA A 256 -10.77 2.74 -17.84
C ALA A 256 -10.67 1.37 -18.55
N GLU A 257 -9.98 1.29 -19.68
CA GLU A 257 -9.72 0.02 -20.38
C GLU A 257 -8.84 -0.93 -19.57
N LEU A 258 -7.85 -0.44 -18.84
CA LEU A 258 -7.04 -1.26 -17.93
C LEU A 258 -7.92 -1.87 -16.83
N THR A 259 -8.85 -1.08 -16.27
CA THR A 259 -9.81 -1.60 -15.28
C THR A 259 -10.74 -2.66 -15.91
N ALA A 260 -11.20 -2.45 -17.14
CA ALA A 260 -12.00 -3.43 -17.89
C ALA A 260 -11.21 -4.72 -18.16
N LEU A 261 -9.94 -4.60 -18.55
CA LEU A 261 -9.01 -5.72 -18.71
C LEU A 261 -8.89 -6.51 -17.41
N ILE A 262 -8.57 -5.83 -16.32
CA ILE A 262 -8.37 -6.43 -14.99
C ILE A 262 -9.60 -7.25 -14.58
N LYS A 263 -10.81 -6.74 -14.83
CA LYS A 263 -12.08 -7.46 -14.56
C LYS A 263 -12.21 -8.77 -15.33
N ARG A 264 -11.59 -8.87 -16.52
CA ARG A 264 -11.59 -10.08 -17.34
C ARG A 264 -10.45 -11.05 -16.99
N LEU A 265 -9.44 -10.62 -16.23
CA LEU A 265 -8.31 -11.48 -15.87
C LEU A 265 -8.69 -12.54 -14.83
N ASN A 266 -8.04 -13.70 -14.90
CA ASN A 266 -8.16 -14.72 -13.87
C ASN A 266 -7.17 -14.47 -12.72
N ILE A 267 -5.99 -13.96 -13.02
CA ILE A 267 -4.97 -13.54 -12.04
C ILE A 267 -4.26 -12.29 -12.56
N TYR A 268 -3.92 -11.38 -11.65
CA TYR A 268 -3.06 -10.23 -11.93
C TYR A 268 -1.76 -10.30 -11.11
N ILE A 269 -0.62 -10.24 -11.79
CA ILE A 269 0.71 -10.35 -11.19
C ILE A 269 1.43 -9.01 -11.36
N GLY A 270 1.93 -8.44 -10.27
CA GLY A 270 2.62 -7.16 -10.33
C GLY A 270 3.29 -6.78 -9.01
N VAL A 271 4.09 -5.72 -9.06
CA VAL A 271 4.72 -5.15 -7.85
C VAL A 271 3.75 -4.19 -7.13
N ASP A 272 4.14 -3.71 -5.96
CA ASP A 272 3.42 -2.75 -5.10
C ASP A 272 3.09 -1.40 -5.78
N THR A 273 2.15 -1.40 -6.72
CA THR A 273 1.79 -0.27 -7.58
C THR A 273 0.28 -0.11 -7.71
N GLY A 274 -0.15 1.04 -8.23
CA GLY A 274 -1.56 1.38 -8.43
C GLY A 274 -2.41 0.26 -9.06
N PRO A 275 -1.96 -0.43 -10.12
CA PRO A 275 -2.72 -1.51 -10.73
C PRO A 275 -3.01 -2.71 -9.81
N ILE A 276 -2.17 -3.01 -8.81
CA ILE A 276 -2.44 -4.07 -7.81
C ILE A 276 -3.63 -3.70 -6.92
N HIS A 277 -3.70 -2.45 -6.47
CA HIS A 277 -4.85 -1.98 -5.69
C HIS A 277 -6.12 -1.94 -6.55
N LEU A 278 -5.99 -1.59 -7.83
CA LEU A 278 -7.09 -1.62 -8.78
C LEU A 278 -7.63 -3.05 -8.98
N ALA A 279 -6.74 -4.04 -9.14
CA ALA A 279 -7.11 -5.46 -9.19
C ALA A 279 -7.82 -5.92 -7.90
N ALA A 280 -7.30 -5.51 -6.74
CA ALA A 280 -7.96 -5.79 -5.46
C ALA A 280 -9.36 -5.18 -5.39
N ALA A 281 -9.55 -3.96 -5.88
CA ALA A 281 -10.86 -3.30 -5.87
C ALA A 281 -11.88 -3.93 -6.82
N ILE A 282 -11.42 -4.51 -7.92
CA ILE A 282 -12.28 -5.23 -8.86
C ILE A 282 -12.58 -6.67 -8.38
N GLY A 283 -11.77 -7.19 -7.46
CA GLY A 283 -11.90 -8.57 -6.96
C GLY A 283 -11.13 -9.60 -7.80
N THR A 284 -10.26 -9.15 -8.71
CA THR A 284 -9.37 -10.04 -9.45
C THR A 284 -8.31 -10.61 -8.50
N PRO A 285 -8.06 -11.92 -8.50
CA PRO A 285 -6.99 -12.52 -7.69
C PRO A 285 -5.62 -11.92 -8.00
N VAL A 286 -4.82 -11.65 -6.96
CA VAL A 286 -3.56 -10.91 -7.06
C VAL A 286 -2.36 -11.73 -6.61
N VAL A 287 -1.30 -11.77 -7.41
CA VAL A 287 0.05 -12.08 -6.92
C VAL A 287 0.86 -10.79 -6.83
N MET A 288 1.14 -10.34 -5.61
CA MET A 288 1.88 -9.11 -5.33
C MET A 288 3.35 -9.42 -5.04
N LEU A 289 4.24 -8.78 -5.78
CA LEU A 289 5.69 -8.91 -5.63
C LEU A 289 6.23 -7.74 -4.80
N VAL A 290 6.76 -8.02 -3.61
CA VAL A 290 7.33 -6.99 -2.73
C VAL A 290 8.83 -6.92 -2.93
N LEU A 291 9.29 -5.95 -3.72
CA LEU A 291 10.70 -5.87 -4.14
C LEU A 291 11.60 -5.07 -3.18
N ALA A 292 11.09 -4.61 -2.04
CA ALA A 292 11.86 -3.84 -1.06
C ALA A 292 11.48 -4.15 0.38
N LYS A 293 12.49 -4.32 1.25
CA LYS A 293 12.30 -4.61 2.67
C LYS A 293 11.55 -3.51 3.46
N ASN A 294 11.51 -2.28 2.96
CA ASN A 294 10.76 -1.21 3.63
C ASN A 294 9.27 -1.18 3.26
N VAL A 295 8.83 -1.89 2.22
CA VAL A 295 7.41 -2.01 1.85
C VAL A 295 6.75 -3.04 2.75
N LYS A 296 5.66 -2.63 3.41
CA LYS A 296 4.96 -3.46 4.39
C LYS A 296 3.59 -3.86 3.86
N ALA A 297 3.37 -5.15 3.65
CA ALA A 297 2.11 -5.71 3.17
C ALA A 297 0.91 -5.33 4.06
N VAL A 298 1.12 -5.33 5.37
CA VAL A 298 0.11 -4.85 6.36
C VAL A 298 -0.42 -3.44 6.07
N ARG A 299 0.39 -2.57 5.44
CA ARG A 299 0.04 -1.18 5.13
C ARG A 299 -0.54 -1.03 3.72
N TRP A 300 -0.02 -1.77 2.74
CA TRP A 300 -0.26 -1.56 1.30
C TRP A 300 -0.65 -2.83 0.53
N GLY A 301 -0.99 -3.92 1.22
CA GLY A 301 -1.33 -5.19 0.61
C GLY A 301 -2.65 -5.15 -0.16
N PRO A 302 -2.98 -6.20 -0.93
CA PRO A 302 -4.26 -6.31 -1.62
C PRO A 302 -5.40 -6.44 -0.61
N TRP A 303 -6.23 -5.39 -0.50
CA TRP A 303 -7.24 -5.31 0.55
C TRP A 303 -8.47 -6.15 0.23
N LYS A 304 -8.76 -7.15 1.08
CA LYS A 304 -9.98 -8.00 1.02
C LYS A 304 -10.26 -8.62 -0.35
N THR A 305 -9.22 -9.01 -1.07
CA THR A 305 -9.29 -9.81 -2.32
C THR A 305 -8.54 -11.12 -2.14
N ASN A 306 -8.74 -12.11 -3.00
CA ASN A 306 -7.90 -13.30 -3.02
C ASN A 306 -6.49 -12.91 -3.47
N HIS A 307 -5.47 -13.24 -2.67
CA HIS A 307 -4.11 -12.81 -2.98
C HIS A 307 -3.02 -13.72 -2.43
N GLN A 308 -1.85 -13.58 -3.04
CA GLN A 308 -0.57 -14.11 -2.57
C GLN A 308 0.47 -13.01 -2.63
N ILE A 309 1.22 -12.83 -1.55
CA ILE A 309 2.31 -11.87 -1.45
C ILE A 309 3.61 -12.66 -1.42
N ILE A 310 4.50 -12.32 -2.34
CA ILE A 310 5.85 -12.85 -2.37
C ILE A 310 6.79 -11.77 -1.87
N TYR A 311 7.37 -12.03 -0.71
CA TYR A 311 8.28 -11.11 -0.06
C TYR A 311 9.64 -11.79 0.14
N PRO A 312 10.67 -11.42 -0.64
CA PRO A 312 11.99 -12.06 -0.54
C PRO A 312 12.76 -11.73 0.74
N HIS A 313 12.31 -10.75 1.53
CA HIS A 313 12.85 -10.50 2.86
C HIS A 313 12.18 -11.45 3.86
N PRO A 314 12.90 -12.07 4.81
CA PRO A 314 14.32 -11.88 5.19
C PRO A 314 15.34 -12.69 4.39
N GLU A 315 14.93 -13.63 3.54
CA GLU A 315 15.84 -14.54 2.80
C GLU A 315 16.93 -13.81 1.99
N ALA A 316 16.63 -12.60 1.49
CA ALA A 316 17.57 -11.74 0.77
C ALA A 316 18.72 -11.18 1.63
N ALA A 317 18.57 -11.11 2.96
CA ALA A 317 19.56 -10.61 3.93
C ALA A 317 20.30 -9.32 3.48
N CYS A 318 19.55 -8.36 2.92
CA CYS A 318 20.12 -7.20 2.25
C CYS A 318 20.81 -6.24 3.25
N PRO A 319 22.15 -6.03 3.18
CA PRO A 319 22.89 -5.31 4.22
C PRO A 319 22.88 -3.79 4.08
N ILE A 320 22.29 -3.25 3.00
CA ILE A 320 22.29 -1.82 2.69
C ILE A 320 21.01 -1.13 3.18
N TYR A 321 21.11 0.19 3.33
CA TYR A 321 19.96 1.05 3.59
C TYR A 321 18.96 0.95 2.44
N CYS A 322 17.72 0.63 2.78
CA CYS A 322 16.66 0.49 1.80
C CYS A 322 16.12 1.86 1.40
N ASP A 323 16.72 2.44 0.35
CA ASP A 323 16.14 3.57 -0.38
C ASP A 323 15.57 3.08 -1.72
N PRO A 324 14.25 2.80 -1.80
CA PRO A 324 13.55 2.49 -3.03
C PRO A 324 13.84 3.37 -4.23
N GLY A 325 14.11 4.66 -4.01
CA GLY A 325 14.27 5.63 -5.10
C GLY A 325 15.67 5.60 -5.72
N LYS A 326 16.65 5.00 -5.04
CA LYS A 326 18.07 5.08 -5.41
C LYS A 326 18.81 3.74 -5.40
N CYS A 327 18.21 2.69 -4.86
CA CYS A 327 18.82 1.36 -4.80
C CYS A 327 19.04 0.78 -6.20
N GLN A 328 20.29 0.43 -6.53
CA GLN A 328 20.68 -0.24 -7.77
C GLN A 328 21.09 -1.71 -7.55
N SER A 329 20.98 -2.21 -6.32
CA SER A 329 21.37 -3.57 -5.96
C SER A 329 20.21 -4.55 -6.16
N SER A 330 20.55 -5.80 -6.45
CA SER A 330 19.61 -6.87 -6.78
C SER A 330 19.33 -7.85 -5.63
N TYR A 331 19.87 -7.64 -4.41
CA TYR A 331 19.71 -8.60 -3.28
C TYR A 331 18.27 -9.09 -3.08
N CYS A 332 17.29 -8.17 -3.10
CA CYS A 332 15.89 -8.49 -2.90
C CYS A 332 15.26 -9.18 -4.12
N THR A 333 15.71 -8.85 -5.32
CA THR A 333 15.15 -9.37 -6.58
C THR A 333 15.77 -10.70 -6.99
N ASP A 334 17.01 -10.99 -6.59
CA ASP A 334 17.71 -12.25 -6.90
C ASP A 334 17.11 -13.45 -6.17
N LYS A 335 16.44 -13.21 -5.04
CA LYS A 335 15.70 -14.24 -4.29
C LYS A 335 14.28 -14.48 -4.80
N LEU A 336 13.82 -13.70 -5.79
CA LEU A 336 12.54 -13.88 -6.43
C LEU A 336 12.70 -14.84 -7.63
N THR A 337 12.11 -16.03 -7.53
CA THR A 337 12.17 -17.07 -8.56
C THR A 337 10.82 -17.28 -9.21
N VAL A 338 10.82 -17.77 -10.46
CA VAL A 338 9.59 -18.14 -11.18
C VAL A 338 8.80 -19.20 -10.41
N ASP A 339 9.46 -20.19 -9.84
CA ASP A 339 8.81 -21.27 -9.07
C ASP A 339 7.99 -20.74 -7.88
N LYS A 340 8.50 -19.73 -7.15
CA LYS A 340 7.77 -19.08 -6.05
C LYS A 340 6.50 -18.40 -6.57
N ILE A 341 6.58 -17.75 -7.74
CA ILE A 341 5.43 -17.10 -8.39
C ILE A 341 4.43 -18.13 -8.91
N ILE A 342 4.89 -19.23 -9.51
CA ILE A 342 4.02 -20.30 -10.00
C ILE A 342 3.31 -21.00 -8.84
N THR A 343 4.00 -21.25 -7.73
CA THR A 343 3.38 -21.80 -6.51
C THR A 343 2.26 -20.89 -6.00
N ALA A 344 2.52 -19.57 -5.94
CA ALA A 344 1.50 -18.60 -5.57
C ALA A 344 0.30 -18.59 -6.54
N VAL A 345 0.56 -18.71 -7.84
CA VAL A 345 -0.48 -18.84 -8.87
C VAL A 345 -1.32 -20.10 -8.64
N GLU A 346 -0.71 -21.25 -8.34
CA GLU A 346 -1.41 -22.51 -8.05
C GLU A 346 -2.28 -22.40 -6.80
N GLN A 347 -1.76 -21.79 -5.74
CA GLN A 347 -2.51 -21.51 -4.52
C GLN A 347 -3.77 -20.68 -4.83
N LEU A 348 -3.65 -19.61 -5.62
CA LEU A 348 -4.81 -18.79 -6.01
C LEU A 348 -5.81 -19.56 -6.87
N ARG A 349 -5.35 -20.41 -7.79
CA ARG A 349 -6.24 -21.27 -8.59
C ARG A 349 -7.03 -22.25 -7.73
N ASN A 350 -6.46 -22.67 -6.59
CA ASN A 350 -7.10 -23.51 -5.60
C ASN A 350 -7.88 -22.69 -4.54
N ASN A 351 -8.13 -21.39 -4.78
CA ASN A 351 -8.79 -20.47 -3.85
C ASN A 351 -8.10 -20.36 -2.48
N GLN A 352 -6.79 -20.61 -2.42
CA GLN A 352 -5.98 -20.39 -1.23
C GLN A 352 -5.43 -18.98 -1.25
N SER A 353 -5.98 -18.13 -0.38
CA SER A 353 -5.51 -16.76 -0.17
C SER A 353 -4.71 -16.66 1.12
N GLN A 354 -3.66 -15.84 1.13
CA GLN A 354 -3.02 -15.43 2.36
C GLN A 354 -3.97 -14.62 3.24
N THR A 355 -3.74 -14.70 4.55
CA THR A 355 -4.44 -13.95 5.59
C THR A 355 -3.62 -12.76 6.07
N ILE A 356 -4.23 -11.86 6.84
CA ILE A 356 -3.52 -10.78 7.53
C ILE A 356 -2.47 -11.33 8.49
N GLU A 357 -2.72 -12.48 9.11
CA GLU A 357 -1.73 -13.14 9.98
C GLU A 357 -0.48 -13.55 9.19
N ASP A 358 -0.66 -14.01 7.95
CA ASP A 358 0.49 -14.33 7.08
C ASP A 358 1.27 -13.08 6.71
N TRP A 359 0.61 -11.93 6.55
CA TRP A 359 1.29 -10.65 6.35
C TRP A 359 2.11 -10.26 7.58
N HIS A 360 1.60 -10.51 8.79
CA HIS A 360 2.35 -10.30 10.02
C HIS A 360 3.62 -11.15 10.05
N LYS A 361 3.55 -12.42 9.68
CA LYS A 361 4.72 -13.32 9.61
C LYS A 361 5.77 -12.84 8.61
N LEU A 362 5.32 -12.30 7.46
CA LEU A 362 6.19 -11.72 6.44
C LEU A 362 6.85 -10.40 6.87
N VAL A 363 6.21 -9.62 7.74
CA VAL A 363 6.61 -8.24 8.05
C VAL A 363 7.26 -8.09 9.43
N PHE A 364 6.75 -8.77 10.45
CA PHE A 364 7.15 -8.59 11.85
C PHE A 364 8.39 -9.40 12.19
N ASN A 365 9.55 -8.93 11.73
CA ASN A 365 10.82 -9.50 12.14
C ASN A 365 11.11 -9.14 13.60
N VAL A 366 11.49 -10.14 14.39
CA VAL A 366 11.61 -10.04 15.84
C VAL A 366 13.08 -10.11 16.26
N LEU A 367 13.53 -9.13 17.04
CA LEU A 367 14.83 -9.19 17.70
C LEU A 367 14.64 -9.47 19.19
N VAL A 368 15.25 -10.55 19.66
CA VAL A 368 15.25 -10.96 21.06
C VAL A 368 16.63 -10.72 21.65
N VAL A 369 16.74 -9.72 22.53
CA VAL A 369 17.96 -9.40 23.27
C VAL A 369 17.87 -9.95 24.68
N TYR A 370 18.86 -10.72 25.12
CA TYR A 370 18.79 -11.42 26.41
C TYR A 370 20.10 -11.38 27.21
N ASP A 371 19.96 -11.32 28.53
CA ASP A 371 21.06 -11.54 29.47
C ASP A 371 21.36 -13.05 29.57
N GLN A 372 22.61 -13.46 29.83
CA GLN A 372 23.02 -14.87 29.97
C GLN A 372 22.07 -15.71 30.85
N ALA A 373 21.65 -15.14 31.99
CA ALA A 373 20.73 -15.80 32.92
C ALA A 373 19.36 -16.16 32.31
N ASN A 374 18.95 -15.50 31.23
CA ASN A 374 17.67 -15.71 30.55
C ASN A 374 17.81 -16.47 29.22
N GLN A 375 18.96 -17.10 28.94
CA GLN A 375 19.21 -17.78 27.67
C GLN A 375 18.17 -18.86 27.36
N ALA A 376 17.81 -19.69 28.34
CA ALA A 376 16.81 -20.74 28.15
C ALA A 376 15.43 -20.17 27.78
N GLN A 377 15.04 -19.06 28.42
CA GLN A 377 13.78 -18.37 28.10
C GLN A 377 13.81 -17.76 26.69
N ALA A 378 14.95 -17.18 26.28
CA ALA A 378 15.12 -16.63 24.95
C ALA A 378 15.02 -17.70 23.86
N GLN A 379 15.63 -18.86 24.08
CA GLN A 379 15.54 -20.00 23.16
C GLN A 379 14.12 -20.57 23.06
N ALA A 380 13.40 -20.67 24.18
CA ALA A 380 12.01 -21.11 24.17
C ALA A 380 11.10 -20.13 23.38
N LEU A 381 11.31 -18.82 23.54
CA LEU A 381 10.60 -17.80 22.75
C LEU A 381 10.94 -17.91 21.27
N LEU A 382 12.22 -18.05 20.92
CA LEU A 382 12.66 -18.23 19.53
C LEU A 382 11.93 -19.41 18.88
N GLN A 383 11.99 -20.58 19.50
CA GLN A 383 11.38 -21.80 18.97
C GLN A 383 9.88 -21.63 18.75
N LYS A 384 9.18 -20.98 19.68
CA LYS A 384 7.74 -20.70 19.56
C LYS A 384 7.44 -19.76 18.40
N LEU A 385 8.26 -18.74 18.17
CA LEU A 385 8.08 -17.79 17.08
C LEU A 385 8.39 -18.41 15.71
N GLU A 386 9.46 -19.19 15.60
CA GLU A 386 9.83 -19.91 14.38
C GLU A 386 8.79 -20.96 14.00
N GLN A 387 8.25 -21.71 14.98
CA GLN A 387 7.14 -22.65 14.76
C GLN A 387 5.88 -21.95 14.21
N LYS A 388 5.68 -20.67 14.52
CA LYS A 388 4.61 -19.84 13.98
C LYS A 388 4.96 -19.17 12.65
N GLY A 389 6.19 -19.33 12.15
CA GLY A 389 6.65 -18.79 10.88
C GLY A 389 7.21 -17.36 10.93
N TYR A 390 7.56 -16.85 12.11
CA TYR A 390 8.19 -15.53 12.23
C TYR A 390 9.70 -15.59 12.02
N HIS A 391 10.25 -14.59 11.34
CA HIS A 391 11.70 -14.38 11.32
C HIS A 391 12.17 -13.79 12.65
N CYS A 392 13.17 -14.42 13.23
CA CYS A 392 13.67 -14.07 14.55
C CYS A 392 15.18 -14.00 14.58
N VAL A 393 15.71 -13.02 15.32
CA VAL A 393 17.13 -12.81 15.52
C VAL A 393 17.40 -12.82 17.02
N LEU A 394 18.28 -13.72 17.46
CA LEU A 394 18.75 -13.80 18.85
C LEU A 394 20.03 -13.00 19.02
N GLN A 395 20.09 -12.18 20.07
CA GLN A 395 21.27 -11.37 20.37
C GLN A 395 21.59 -11.38 21.88
N PRO A 396 22.70 -12.01 22.32
CA PRO A 396 23.15 -11.89 23.70
C PRO A 396 23.51 -10.43 24.02
N ALA A 397 23.05 -9.93 25.18
CA ALA A 397 23.28 -8.56 25.62
C ALA A 397 24.79 -8.22 25.75
N GLU A 398 25.60 -9.20 26.14
CA GLU A 398 27.06 -9.05 26.26
C GLU A 398 27.77 -8.91 24.91
N GLN A 399 27.15 -9.41 23.83
CA GLN A 399 27.68 -9.32 22.48
C GLN A 399 27.20 -8.06 21.75
N VAL A 400 26.32 -7.26 22.36
CA VAL A 400 25.88 -5.99 21.80
C VAL A 400 27.03 -4.99 21.88
N LYS A 401 27.68 -4.73 20.74
CA LYS A 401 28.80 -3.78 20.60
C LYS A 401 28.32 -2.32 20.54
N GLY A 402 27.43 -1.94 21.46
CA GLY A 402 26.83 -0.61 21.56
C GLY A 402 25.65 -0.37 20.61
N ILE A 403 25.11 0.86 20.65
CA ILE A 403 23.86 1.20 19.98
C ILE A 403 23.93 1.18 18.45
N ARG A 404 25.07 1.58 17.87
CA ARG A 404 25.25 1.59 16.41
C ARG A 404 25.11 0.19 15.80
N TYR A 405 25.60 -0.82 16.53
CA TYR A 405 25.45 -2.22 16.14
C TYR A 405 23.97 -2.63 16.10
N LEU A 406 23.21 -2.31 17.15
CA LEU A 406 21.77 -2.60 17.19
C LEU A 406 21.02 -1.86 16.07
N LEU A 407 21.27 -0.58 15.86
CA LEU A 407 20.59 0.18 14.79
C LEU A 407 20.86 -0.42 13.41
N LYS A 408 22.10 -0.85 13.14
CA LYS A 408 22.45 -1.54 11.90
C LYS A 408 21.77 -2.90 11.79
N LEU A 409 21.71 -3.66 12.88
CA LEU A 409 21.01 -4.95 12.92
C LEU A 409 19.51 -4.78 12.64
N ILE A 410 18.86 -3.80 13.27
CA ILE A 410 17.46 -3.43 13.03
C ILE A 410 17.20 -3.15 11.55
N GLU A 411 18.11 -2.40 10.95
CA GLU A 411 17.99 -1.98 9.56
C GLU A 411 18.21 -3.13 8.57
N ILE A 412 19.23 -3.96 8.80
CA ILE A 412 19.56 -5.11 7.94
C ILE A 412 18.44 -6.13 7.99
N GLU A 413 18.03 -6.51 9.19
CA GLU A 413 17.01 -7.54 9.45
C GLU A 413 15.58 -6.98 9.42
N ASN A 414 15.41 -5.69 9.11
CA ASN A 414 14.11 -5.02 9.01
C ASN A 414 13.23 -5.27 10.27
N ILE A 415 13.86 -5.21 11.44
CA ILE A 415 13.21 -5.51 12.73
C ILE A 415 12.10 -4.51 13.01
N LEU A 416 10.94 -5.02 13.45
CA LEU A 416 9.81 -4.22 13.92
C LEU A 416 9.50 -4.47 15.40
N ILE A 417 9.87 -5.63 15.93
CA ILE A 417 9.52 -6.03 17.30
C ILE A 417 10.78 -6.33 18.09
N PHE A 418 10.86 -5.75 19.28
CA PHE A 418 11.96 -5.94 20.22
C PHE A 418 11.47 -6.63 21.50
N HIS A 419 12.02 -7.80 21.78
CA HIS A 419 11.95 -8.41 23.11
C HIS A 419 13.26 -8.18 23.85
N HIS A 420 13.15 -7.78 25.12
CA HIS A 420 14.29 -7.77 26.04
C HIS A 420 14.03 -8.75 27.19
N LEU A 421 15.03 -9.55 27.55
CA LEU A 421 14.98 -10.53 28.61
C LEU A 421 16.14 -10.31 29.59
N GLY A 422 15.88 -9.55 30.65
CA GLY A 422 16.87 -9.17 31.66
C GLY A 422 17.08 -7.65 31.78
N GLN A 423 17.91 -7.25 32.74
CA GLN A 423 18.17 -5.84 33.05
C GLN A 423 19.28 -5.24 32.18
N LYS A 424 20.36 -5.99 31.86
CA LYS A 424 21.45 -5.44 31.03
C LYS A 424 20.96 -5.19 29.61
N ALA A 425 20.12 -6.09 29.08
CA ALA A 425 19.44 -5.93 27.81
C ALA A 425 18.54 -4.68 27.76
N LEU A 426 17.98 -4.21 28.89
CA LEU A 426 16.93 -3.18 28.90
C LEU A 426 17.43 -1.79 28.49
N LEU A 427 18.56 -1.33 28.99
CA LEU A 427 19.00 0.06 28.75
C LEU A 427 19.35 0.29 27.27
N THR A 428 20.13 -0.62 26.69
CA THR A 428 20.59 -0.54 25.30
C THR A 428 19.44 -0.73 24.31
N THR A 429 18.50 -1.64 24.60
CA THR A 429 17.31 -1.86 23.76
C THR A 429 16.35 -0.67 23.79
N ARG A 430 16.13 -0.05 24.95
CA ARG A 430 15.29 1.17 25.04
C ARG A 430 15.84 2.31 24.20
N LEU A 431 17.16 2.52 24.26
CA LEU A 431 17.81 3.56 23.48
C LEU A 431 17.77 3.24 21.98
N ALA A 432 18.02 1.99 21.59
CA ALA A 432 17.91 1.55 20.19
C ALA A 432 16.48 1.71 19.66
N ASN A 433 15.47 1.37 20.46
CA ASN A 433 14.06 1.55 20.10
C ASN A 433 13.70 3.01 19.85
N LEU A 434 14.12 3.91 20.76
CA LEU A 434 13.90 5.35 20.64
C LEU A 434 14.54 5.92 19.35
N LEU A 435 15.73 5.44 19.00
CA LEU A 435 16.48 5.93 17.85
C LEU A 435 16.12 5.22 16.53
N SER A 436 15.49 4.04 16.57
CA SER A 436 15.16 3.24 15.39
C SER A 436 14.41 4.05 14.32
N GLY A 437 13.36 4.78 14.71
CA GLY A 437 12.53 5.56 13.78
C GLY A 437 13.18 6.83 13.23
N ILE A 438 14.34 7.23 13.77
CA ILE A 438 15.12 8.38 13.29
C ILE A 438 16.20 7.91 12.31
N TYR A 439 16.87 6.80 12.65
CA TYR A 439 18.07 6.34 11.96
C TYR A 439 17.83 5.18 10.99
N THR A 440 16.74 4.46 11.12
CA THR A 440 16.41 3.32 10.27
C THR A 440 15.14 3.60 9.46
N THR A 441 14.82 2.72 8.53
CA THR A 441 13.57 2.81 7.74
C THR A 441 12.32 2.40 8.54
N ASN A 442 12.49 1.91 9.77
CA ASN A 442 11.41 1.41 10.61
C ASN A 442 11.43 2.05 12.00
N ALA A 443 10.27 2.12 12.63
CA ALA A 443 10.19 2.30 14.07
C ALA A 443 9.89 0.94 14.69
N THR A 444 10.67 0.59 15.71
CA THR A 444 10.46 -0.65 16.46
C THR A 444 9.50 -0.43 17.62
N VAL A 445 8.81 -1.50 18.03
CA VAL A 445 8.04 -1.52 19.27
C VAL A 445 8.66 -2.49 20.26
N MET A 446 8.68 -2.09 21.53
CA MET A 446 9.17 -2.95 22.60
C MET A 446 8.04 -3.77 23.19
N VAL A 447 8.29 -5.06 23.32
CA VAL A 447 7.44 -6.02 24.00
C VAL A 447 8.16 -6.46 25.27
N ARG A 448 7.50 -6.29 26.42
CA ARG A 448 8.09 -6.61 27.73
C ARG A 448 7.74 -8.02 28.15
N GLY A 449 8.76 -8.85 28.29
CA GLY A 449 8.65 -10.20 28.86
C GLY A 449 7.85 -11.17 27.99
N PHE A 450 8.01 -12.45 28.30
CA PHE A 450 7.29 -13.53 27.64
C PHE A 450 6.82 -14.53 28.71
N LYS A 451 5.51 -14.81 28.71
CA LYS A 451 4.94 -15.97 29.41
C LYS A 451 4.54 -17.05 28.40
N PRO A 452 4.79 -18.35 28.67
CA PRO A 452 4.51 -19.43 27.74
C PRO A 452 3.08 -19.44 27.16
N ASP A 453 2.09 -19.06 27.96
CA ASP A 453 0.66 -19.16 27.59
C ASP A 453 0.09 -17.89 26.94
N GLN A 454 0.90 -16.85 26.70
CA GLN A 454 0.41 -15.61 26.09
C GLN A 454 0.17 -15.74 24.58
N ASP A 455 -0.90 -15.08 24.13
CA ASP A 455 -1.12 -14.81 22.71
C ASP A 455 -0.15 -13.72 22.22
N ILE A 456 0.83 -14.17 21.44
CA ILE A 456 1.90 -13.35 20.89
C ILE A 456 1.33 -12.28 19.94
N LEU A 457 0.30 -12.59 19.15
CA LEU A 457 -0.29 -11.65 18.19
C LEU A 457 -0.97 -10.49 18.93
N ALA A 458 -1.84 -10.82 19.90
CA ALA A 458 -2.48 -9.81 20.73
C ALA A 458 -1.46 -8.94 21.49
N GLN A 459 -0.33 -9.52 21.91
CA GLN A 459 0.75 -8.77 22.55
C GLN A 459 1.43 -7.78 21.58
N TYR A 460 1.66 -8.20 20.33
CA TYR A 460 2.26 -7.35 19.30
C TYR A 460 1.32 -6.22 18.89
N GLU A 461 0.04 -6.54 18.71
CA GLU A 461 -0.97 -5.54 18.38
C GLU A 461 -1.08 -4.47 19.47
N LYS A 462 -1.15 -4.92 20.73
CA LYS A 462 -1.14 -4.02 21.88
C LYS A 462 0.10 -3.14 21.91
N ALA A 463 1.28 -3.70 21.65
CA ALA A 463 2.53 -2.94 21.63
C ALA A 463 2.57 -1.87 20.53
N PHE A 464 2.01 -2.15 19.35
CA PHE A 464 1.87 -1.15 18.29
C PHE A 464 0.88 -0.04 18.65
N GLN A 465 -0.26 -0.38 19.25
CA GLN A 465 -1.30 0.58 19.63
C GLN A 465 -0.89 1.47 20.82
N GLU A 466 -0.11 0.94 21.77
CA GLU A 466 0.39 1.68 22.93
C GLU A 466 1.69 2.45 22.64
N SER A 467 2.31 2.22 21.48
CA SER A 467 3.53 2.91 21.10
C SER A 467 3.28 4.39 20.88
N LEU A 468 3.82 5.23 21.77
CA LEU A 468 3.73 6.69 21.71
C LEU A 468 4.66 7.32 20.66
N PHE A 469 5.41 6.51 19.92
CA PHE A 469 6.45 6.99 19.00
C PHE A 469 5.93 7.33 17.62
#